data_AF-A0A9W4RY27-F1
#
_entry.id   AF-A0A9W4RY27-F1
#
_cell.length_a   1.000
_cell.length_b   1.000
_cell.length_c   1.000
_cell.angle_alpha   90.00
_cell.angle_beta   90.00
_cell.angle_gamma   90.00
#
_symmetry.space_group_name_H-M   'P 1'
#
loop_
_entity.id
_entity.type
_entity.pdbx_description
1 polymer ?
#
loop_
_entity_poly.entity_id
_entity_poly.type
_entity_poly.pdbx_seq_one_letter_code
_entity_poly.pdbx_strand_id
1 'polypeptide(L)'
;MSEKADAAVVIAEVAQQAPTRLKQTEQLLARRIFLDEHHRWWKQDGDYLESTRRGVTLSLVAQMSVAIIAWIFTAVGSLQTKVGNTEEALILSSGSLWIWLVPVIWGWILVGTQNKADTMQTALDDETRCGGYHPVIEVAGDFLADPPSSSVNAQNSVDGNEDSRRTSPPLWWIFNIAGFQKQEGPAFNYARTLTWINFANNLLIAFEDAIRLHELTPDGSQQPASQADSQPSPAGSQANPTHNNSTTSPPPHLYEYPNLEGFSRAKPIFWKNVAFSILMGILVQWGTTMLAFILAFETVVKGLGCRSGGYLIYGILSTAACVSLLVSAALSHVAMREYEKERFEKPPENGVGLGAHICRALAVFLRLLGCFLLVANTVWLLLISIWELIGFFDSCYCASTELSKKEAGWILLFKDTDALKEDAQAAWGVGIGLGFVLIFLAGAVFYLASRHKHQ
;
A
#
# COMPACT_ATOMS: atom_id res chain seq x y z
N MET A 1 -16.95 14.83 -22.72
CA MET A 1 -15.62 14.18 -22.58
C MET A 1 -14.97 14.48 -21.23
N SER A 2 -14.94 15.75 -20.76
CA SER A 2 -14.40 16.13 -19.43
C SER A 2 -14.92 15.25 -18.28
N GLU A 3 -16.23 15.09 -18.15
CA GLU A 3 -16.82 14.27 -17.06
C GLU A 3 -16.36 12.79 -17.08
N LYS A 4 -16.07 12.23 -18.28
CA LYS A 4 -15.53 10.86 -18.37
C LYS A 4 -14.09 10.81 -17.85
N ALA A 5 -13.31 11.86 -18.13
CA ALA A 5 -11.93 11.96 -17.66
C ALA A 5 -11.87 12.12 -16.13
N ASP A 6 -12.77 12.93 -15.55
CA ASP A 6 -12.87 13.09 -14.09
C ASP A 6 -13.21 11.75 -13.40
N ALA A 7 -14.18 11.01 -13.94
CA ALA A 7 -14.51 9.69 -13.44
C ALA A 7 -13.34 8.68 -13.60
N ALA A 8 -12.60 8.76 -14.70
CA ALA A 8 -11.42 7.92 -14.91
C ALA A 8 -10.30 8.22 -13.91
N VAL A 9 -10.13 9.48 -13.48
CA VAL A 9 -9.22 9.85 -12.39
C VAL A 9 -9.66 9.20 -11.09
N VAL A 10 -10.96 9.26 -10.73
CA VAL A 10 -11.50 8.60 -9.53
C VAL A 10 -11.23 7.09 -9.56
N ILE A 11 -11.51 6.44 -10.69
CA ILE A 11 -11.23 5.01 -10.89
C ILE A 11 -9.74 4.71 -10.75
N ALA A 12 -8.86 5.54 -11.34
CA ALA A 12 -7.42 5.40 -11.21
C ALA A 12 -6.95 5.55 -9.75
N GLU A 13 -7.52 6.47 -8.98
CA GLU A 13 -7.18 6.61 -7.56
C GLU A 13 -7.61 5.39 -6.74
N VAL A 14 -8.83 4.89 -6.97
CA VAL A 14 -9.38 3.74 -6.22
C VAL A 14 -8.73 2.42 -6.62
N ALA A 15 -8.28 2.30 -7.86
CA ALA A 15 -7.44 1.20 -8.34
C ALA A 15 -6.17 0.99 -7.50
N GLN A 16 -5.71 2.01 -6.74
CA GLN A 16 -4.62 1.81 -5.78
C GLN A 16 -4.98 0.83 -4.66
N GLN A 17 -6.25 0.46 -4.46
CA GLN A 17 -6.73 -0.39 -3.37
C GLN A 17 -7.16 -1.79 -3.81
N ALA A 18 -7.20 -2.06 -5.11
CA ALA A 18 -7.48 -3.37 -5.69
C ALA A 18 -6.39 -3.79 -6.71
N PRO A 19 -6.25 -5.08 -7.03
CA PRO A 19 -5.35 -5.54 -8.09
C PRO A 19 -5.99 -5.29 -9.47
N THR A 20 -5.91 -4.09 -10.02
CA THR A 20 -6.57 -3.74 -11.30
C THR A 20 -5.64 -3.83 -12.51
N ARG A 21 -6.18 -4.25 -13.65
CA ARG A 21 -5.49 -4.32 -14.94
C ARG A 21 -6.35 -3.78 -16.07
N LEU A 22 -5.71 -3.29 -17.14
CA LEU A 22 -6.39 -2.92 -18.38
C LEU A 22 -6.44 -4.14 -19.30
N LYS A 23 -7.64 -4.56 -19.70
CA LYS A 23 -7.85 -5.61 -20.69
C LYS A 23 -7.60 -5.05 -22.09
N GLN A 24 -6.69 -5.68 -22.83
CA GLN A 24 -6.26 -5.20 -24.14
C GLN A 24 -6.84 -5.97 -25.34
N THR A 25 -7.83 -6.83 -25.12
CA THR A 25 -8.47 -7.53 -26.24
C THR A 25 -9.18 -6.51 -27.13
N GLU A 26 -8.90 -6.53 -28.45
CA GLU A 26 -9.69 -5.88 -29.51
C GLU A 26 -10.07 -4.39 -29.34
N GLN A 27 -9.10 -3.48 -29.08
CA GLN A 27 -9.34 -2.02 -29.05
C GLN A 27 -10.49 -1.58 -28.10
N LEU A 28 -10.90 -2.44 -27.16
CA LEU A 28 -12.08 -2.24 -26.31
C LEU A 28 -11.94 -0.99 -25.43
N LEU A 29 -10.72 -0.64 -25.00
CA LEU A 29 -10.45 0.58 -24.25
C LEU A 29 -10.72 1.83 -25.08
N ALA A 30 -10.17 1.91 -26.29
CA ALA A 30 -10.41 3.06 -27.18
C ALA A 30 -11.90 3.17 -27.51
N ARG A 31 -12.55 2.05 -27.86
CA ARG A 31 -14.00 1.98 -28.07
C ARG A 31 -14.77 2.53 -26.86
N ARG A 32 -14.42 2.11 -25.64
CA ARG A 32 -15.11 2.52 -24.41
C ARG A 32 -14.87 3.99 -24.02
N ILE A 33 -13.77 4.60 -24.47
CA ILE A 33 -13.51 6.03 -24.25
C ILE A 33 -14.31 6.89 -25.24
N PHE A 34 -14.25 6.54 -26.54
CA PHE A 34 -14.82 7.36 -27.63
C PHE A 34 -16.34 7.28 -27.75
N LEU A 35 -16.97 6.13 -27.47
CA LEU A 35 -18.42 5.98 -27.62
C LEU A 35 -19.19 6.67 -26.49
N ASP A 36 -20.17 7.49 -26.86
CA ASP A 36 -21.02 8.21 -25.91
C ASP A 36 -22.01 7.32 -25.15
N GLU A 37 -22.35 6.16 -25.71
CA GLU A 37 -23.14 5.12 -25.01
C GLU A 37 -22.51 4.69 -23.68
N HIS A 38 -21.18 4.77 -23.56
CA HIS A 38 -20.45 4.39 -22.35
C HIS A 38 -20.20 5.55 -21.38
N HIS A 39 -20.73 6.76 -21.65
CA HIS A 39 -20.62 7.87 -20.70
C HIS A 39 -21.29 7.55 -19.36
N ARG A 40 -22.47 6.92 -19.39
CA ARG A 40 -23.20 6.52 -18.18
C ARG A 40 -22.41 5.51 -17.35
N TRP A 41 -21.67 4.61 -17.99
CA TRP A 41 -20.83 3.62 -17.31
C TRP A 41 -19.72 4.32 -16.50
N TRP A 42 -18.92 5.18 -17.15
CA TRP A 42 -17.84 5.92 -16.46
C TRP A 42 -18.38 6.74 -15.29
N LYS A 43 -19.49 7.47 -15.50
CA LYS A 43 -20.09 8.32 -14.47
C LYS A 43 -20.66 7.53 -13.30
N GLN A 44 -21.46 6.48 -13.57
CA GLN A 44 -22.06 5.65 -12.53
C GLN A 44 -21.01 4.94 -11.68
N ASP A 45 -19.93 4.46 -12.29
CA ASP A 45 -18.86 3.78 -11.58
C ASP A 45 -18.02 4.78 -10.79
N GLY A 46 -17.70 5.94 -11.37
CA GLY A 46 -17.05 7.04 -10.65
C GLY A 46 -17.84 7.48 -9.43
N ASP A 47 -19.13 7.80 -9.60
CA ASP A 47 -20.03 8.25 -8.53
C ASP A 47 -20.19 7.16 -7.44
N TYR A 48 -20.30 5.89 -7.85
CA TYR A 48 -20.37 4.78 -6.90
C TYR A 48 -19.08 4.66 -6.09
N LEU A 49 -17.92 4.66 -6.74
CA LEU A 49 -16.61 4.55 -6.09
C LEU A 49 -16.27 5.76 -5.19
N GLU A 50 -16.79 6.93 -5.53
CA GLU A 50 -16.70 8.12 -4.70
C GLU A 50 -17.61 7.99 -3.46
N SER A 51 -18.83 7.48 -3.63
CA SER A 51 -19.78 7.26 -2.52
C SER A 51 -19.31 6.23 -1.49
N THR A 52 -18.45 5.30 -1.90
CA THR A 52 -17.89 4.25 -1.05
C THR A 52 -16.60 4.67 -0.34
N ARG A 53 -16.07 5.87 -0.61
CA ARG A 53 -14.93 6.42 0.15
C ARG A 53 -15.28 6.57 1.62
N ARG A 54 -14.31 6.25 2.47
CA ARG A 54 -14.44 6.36 3.92
C ARG A 54 -14.44 7.83 4.32
N GLY A 55 -15.63 8.34 4.62
CA GLY A 55 -15.81 9.67 5.20
C GLY A 55 -15.39 9.75 6.67
N VAL A 56 -15.26 10.98 7.16
CA VAL A 56 -15.09 11.28 8.58
C VAL A 56 -16.39 10.94 9.32
N THR A 57 -16.35 9.96 10.21
CA THR A 57 -17.51 9.62 11.06
C THR A 57 -17.44 10.35 12.40
N LEU A 58 -18.59 10.71 12.96
CA LEU A 58 -18.65 11.38 14.28
C LEU A 58 -17.99 10.52 15.39
N SER A 59 -18.22 9.20 15.35
CA SER A 59 -17.60 8.26 16.30
C SER A 59 -16.08 8.30 16.25
N LEU A 60 -15.51 8.37 15.04
CA LEU A 60 -14.06 8.43 14.85
C LEU A 60 -13.49 9.74 15.39
N VAL A 61 -14.14 10.88 15.12
CA VAL A 61 -13.74 12.18 15.66
C VAL A 61 -13.80 12.18 17.19
N ALA A 62 -14.86 11.62 17.77
CA ALA A 62 -15.03 11.54 19.22
C ALA A 62 -13.93 10.68 19.87
N GLN A 63 -13.68 9.47 19.36
CA GLN A 63 -12.64 8.57 19.87
C GLN A 63 -11.25 9.21 19.78
N MET A 64 -10.94 9.83 18.65
CA MET A 64 -9.66 10.53 18.44
C MET A 64 -9.52 11.72 19.37
N SER A 65 -10.58 12.52 19.55
CA SER A 65 -10.57 13.68 20.45
C SER A 65 -10.34 13.26 21.90
N VAL A 66 -11.03 12.21 22.37
CA VAL A 66 -10.85 11.67 23.71
C VAL A 66 -9.42 11.15 23.91
N ALA A 67 -8.87 10.41 22.94
CA ALA A 67 -7.50 9.92 23.02
C ALA A 67 -6.47 11.06 23.08
N ILE A 68 -6.63 12.10 22.26
CA ILE A 68 -5.75 13.27 22.25
C ILE A 68 -5.86 14.04 23.58
N ILE A 69 -7.07 14.31 24.06
CA ILE A 69 -7.30 15.03 25.32
C ILE A 69 -6.73 14.23 26.50
N ALA A 70 -6.98 12.91 26.56
CA ALA A 70 -6.44 12.05 27.60
C ALA A 70 -4.92 12.09 27.61
N TRP A 71 -4.27 11.99 26.45
CA TRP A 71 -2.81 12.05 26.37
C TRP A 71 -2.26 13.42 26.79
N ILE A 72 -2.89 14.52 26.38
CA ILE A 72 -2.51 15.88 26.79
C ILE A 72 -2.63 16.03 28.32
N PHE A 73 -3.72 15.56 28.92
CA PHE A 73 -3.89 15.63 30.37
C PHE A 73 -2.87 14.77 31.12
N THR A 74 -2.55 13.58 30.61
CA THR A 74 -1.46 12.76 31.17
C THR A 74 -0.12 13.49 31.08
N ALA A 75 0.22 14.10 29.95
CA ALA A 75 1.46 14.84 29.76
C ALA A 75 1.55 16.08 30.68
N VAL A 76 0.49 16.87 30.77
CA VAL A 76 0.44 18.08 31.60
C VAL A 76 0.48 17.72 33.09
N GLY A 77 -0.32 16.73 33.52
CA GLY A 77 -0.35 16.27 34.91
C GLY A 77 1.02 15.73 35.36
N SER A 78 1.66 14.95 34.49
CA SER A 78 3.01 14.42 34.68
C SER A 78 4.05 15.54 34.87
N LEU A 79 3.99 16.59 34.05
CA LEU A 79 4.89 17.75 34.13
C LEU A 79 4.64 18.67 35.34
N GLN A 80 3.41 18.77 35.82
CA GLN A 80 3.06 19.72 36.89
C GLN A 80 3.24 19.13 38.29
N THR A 81 2.91 17.84 38.47
CA THR A 81 2.70 17.29 39.82
C THR A 81 3.64 16.16 40.20
N LYS A 82 4.25 15.46 39.23
CA LYS A 82 4.97 14.20 39.50
C LYS A 82 6.25 14.02 38.67
N VAL A 83 6.89 15.12 38.25
CA VAL A 83 8.16 15.05 37.51
C VAL A 83 9.22 14.33 38.34
N GLY A 84 9.85 13.32 37.75
CA GLY A 84 10.84 12.49 38.42
C GLY A 84 10.27 11.31 39.20
N ASN A 85 8.95 11.18 39.33
CA ASN A 85 8.33 9.95 39.80
C ASN A 85 8.47 8.87 38.72
N THR A 86 9.16 7.79 39.05
CA THR A 86 9.39 6.66 38.15
C THR A 86 8.07 6.14 37.61
N GLU A 87 7.07 5.87 38.44
CA GLU A 87 5.80 5.26 38.02
C GLU A 87 5.06 6.07 36.94
N GLU A 88 5.06 7.40 37.06
CA GLU A 88 4.41 8.29 36.09
C GLU A 88 5.19 8.43 34.79
N ALA A 89 6.52 8.45 34.88
CA ALA A 89 7.40 8.44 33.72
C ALA A 89 7.11 7.25 32.81
N LEU A 90 6.83 6.13 33.47
CA LEU A 90 6.67 4.84 32.88
C LEU A 90 5.32 4.72 32.17
N ILE A 91 4.24 5.15 32.83
CA ILE A 91 2.92 5.30 32.19
C ILE A 91 3.00 6.22 30.98
N LEU A 92 3.69 7.36 31.12
CA LEU A 92 3.87 8.33 30.03
C LEU A 92 4.67 7.75 28.85
N SER A 93 5.75 7.02 29.15
CA SER A 93 6.61 6.38 28.15
C SER A 93 5.85 5.30 27.38
N SER A 94 5.14 4.41 28.08
CA SER A 94 4.32 3.36 27.47
C SER A 94 3.19 3.94 26.62
N GLY A 95 2.48 4.95 27.13
CA GLY A 95 1.44 5.66 26.38
C GLY A 95 1.98 6.34 25.10
N SER A 96 3.24 6.77 25.13
CA SER A 96 3.88 7.43 23.98
C SER A 96 4.14 6.51 22.79
N LEU A 97 4.23 5.19 23.01
CA LEU A 97 4.33 4.20 21.92
C LEU A 97 3.08 4.08 21.07
N TRP A 98 1.92 4.51 21.57
CA TRP A 98 0.65 4.37 20.86
C TRP A 98 0.27 5.63 20.09
N ILE A 99 1.00 6.73 20.30
CA ILE A 99 0.74 8.02 19.68
C ILE A 99 0.73 7.97 18.15
N TRP A 100 1.57 7.13 17.53
CA TRP A 100 1.66 7.03 16.07
C TRP A 100 0.34 6.60 15.41
N LEU A 101 -0.57 5.96 16.16
CA LEU A 101 -1.90 5.62 15.67
C LEU A 101 -2.66 6.86 15.21
N VAL A 102 -2.48 8.00 15.87
CA VAL A 102 -3.20 9.25 15.56
C VAL A 102 -2.93 9.71 14.12
N PRO A 103 -1.68 10.01 13.73
CA PRO A 103 -1.38 10.44 12.36
C PRO A 103 -1.65 9.33 11.33
N VAL A 104 -1.46 8.05 11.67
CA VAL A 104 -1.74 6.94 10.74
C VAL A 104 -3.23 6.84 10.42
N ILE A 105 -4.10 6.81 11.44
CA ILE A 105 -5.56 6.77 11.26
C ILE A 105 -6.02 7.99 10.46
N TRP A 106 -5.53 9.19 10.80
CA TRP A 106 -5.86 10.41 10.08
C TRP A 106 -5.43 10.36 8.61
N GLY A 107 -4.22 9.84 8.35
CA GLY A 107 -3.70 9.63 6.99
C GLY A 107 -4.60 8.73 6.14
N TRP A 108 -5.09 7.60 6.68
CA TRP A 108 -6.01 6.71 5.95
C TRP A 108 -7.34 7.36 5.57
N ILE A 109 -7.84 8.28 6.40
CA ILE A 109 -9.06 9.05 6.12
C ILE A 109 -8.78 10.09 5.03
N LEU A 110 -7.71 10.87 5.19
CA LEU A 110 -7.34 11.93 4.25
C LEU A 110 -7.02 11.39 2.85
N VAL A 111 -6.41 10.22 2.75
CA VAL A 111 -6.08 9.59 1.46
C VAL A 111 -7.34 9.06 0.75
N GLY A 112 -8.44 8.83 1.47
CA GLY A 112 -9.70 8.35 0.91
C GLY A 112 -9.73 6.83 0.69
N THR A 113 -9.47 6.05 1.73
CA THR A 113 -9.63 4.58 1.68
C THR A 113 -11.10 4.17 1.45
N GLN A 114 -11.32 3.04 0.78
CA GLN A 114 -12.66 2.49 0.56
C GLN A 114 -13.23 1.91 1.86
N ASN A 115 -14.55 2.00 2.03
CA ASN A 115 -15.23 1.55 3.24
C ASN A 115 -15.55 0.04 3.27
N LYS A 116 -15.45 -0.65 2.13
CA LYS A 116 -15.75 -2.08 1.94
C LYS A 116 -14.70 -2.76 1.06
N ALA A 117 -14.50 -4.05 1.28
CA ALA A 117 -13.80 -4.92 0.33
C ALA A 117 -14.66 -5.11 -0.94
N ASP A 118 -14.04 -5.52 -2.03
CA ASP A 118 -14.64 -5.84 -3.33
C ASP A 118 -15.39 -4.66 -3.98
N THR A 119 -15.16 -3.44 -3.49
CA THR A 119 -15.85 -2.24 -3.99
C THR A 119 -15.53 -2.00 -5.47
N MET A 120 -14.26 -2.21 -5.85
CA MET A 120 -13.81 -2.10 -7.24
C MET A 120 -14.41 -3.21 -8.10
N GLN A 121 -14.42 -4.45 -7.59
CA GLN A 121 -14.99 -5.58 -8.32
C GLN A 121 -16.50 -5.39 -8.52
N THR A 122 -17.22 -4.99 -7.48
CA THR A 122 -18.66 -4.69 -7.55
C THR A 122 -18.98 -3.58 -8.54
N ALA A 123 -18.14 -2.54 -8.61
CA ALA A 123 -18.31 -1.47 -9.58
C ALA A 123 -18.15 -1.98 -11.03
N LEU A 124 -17.16 -2.83 -11.28
CA LEU A 124 -16.81 -3.30 -12.61
C LEU A 124 -17.65 -4.49 -13.11
N ASP A 125 -18.13 -5.33 -12.19
CA ASP A 125 -18.89 -6.56 -12.48
C ASP A 125 -20.42 -6.32 -12.57
N ASP A 126 -20.92 -5.12 -12.33
CA ASP A 126 -22.35 -4.80 -12.44
C ASP A 126 -22.80 -4.87 -13.92
N GLU A 127 -23.22 -6.06 -14.35
CA GLU A 127 -23.70 -6.36 -15.71
C GLU A 127 -24.87 -5.46 -16.14
N THR A 128 -25.71 -5.04 -15.18
CA THR A 128 -26.80 -4.10 -15.41
C THR A 128 -26.31 -2.69 -15.80
N ARG A 129 -25.11 -2.30 -15.38
CA ARG A 129 -24.45 -1.04 -15.79
C ARG A 129 -23.60 -1.18 -17.06
N CYS A 130 -23.04 -2.36 -17.29
CA CYS A 130 -22.20 -2.66 -18.46
C CYS A 130 -22.98 -2.95 -19.75
N GLY A 131 -24.32 -3.02 -19.71
CA GLY A 131 -25.14 -3.22 -20.92
C GLY A 131 -24.85 -4.51 -21.68
N GLY A 132 -24.33 -5.54 -21.01
CA GLY A 132 -23.93 -6.81 -21.61
C GLY A 132 -22.56 -6.82 -22.33
N TYR A 133 -21.75 -5.76 -22.21
CA TYR A 133 -20.42 -5.69 -22.83
C TYR A 133 -19.30 -6.18 -21.89
N HIS A 134 -18.24 -6.76 -22.47
CA HIS A 134 -17.06 -7.21 -21.73
C HIS A 134 -16.35 -6.07 -20.97
N PRO A 135 -15.83 -6.34 -19.75
CA PRO A 135 -15.13 -5.35 -18.95
C PRO A 135 -13.78 -4.96 -19.56
N VAL A 136 -13.47 -3.66 -19.53
CA VAL A 136 -12.19 -3.08 -20.02
C VAL A 136 -11.16 -3.00 -18.89
N ILE A 137 -11.62 -2.93 -17.65
CA ILE A 137 -10.79 -2.98 -16.45
C ILE A 137 -11.15 -4.28 -15.74
N GLU A 138 -10.15 -5.09 -15.41
CA GLU A 138 -10.34 -6.33 -14.66
C GLU A 138 -9.71 -6.19 -13.28
N VAL A 139 -10.45 -6.61 -12.24
CA VAL A 139 -9.87 -6.85 -10.91
C VAL A 139 -9.30 -8.26 -10.93
N ALA A 140 -7.98 -8.34 -10.98
CA ALA A 140 -7.26 -9.58 -11.07
C ALA A 140 -7.12 -10.24 -9.69
N GLY A 141 -8.26 -10.65 -9.11
CA GLY A 141 -8.31 -11.47 -7.90
C GLY A 141 -7.79 -12.89 -8.16
N ASP A 142 -8.32 -13.54 -9.22
CA ASP A 142 -7.99 -14.94 -9.57
C ASP A 142 -7.12 -15.11 -10.84
N PHE A 143 -6.94 -14.04 -11.64
CA PHE A 143 -6.35 -14.10 -12.99
C PHE A 143 -4.94 -13.50 -13.15
N LEU A 144 -4.22 -13.09 -12.08
CA LEU A 144 -2.76 -13.02 -12.22
C LEU A 144 -2.31 -14.47 -12.44
N ALA A 145 -2.07 -14.84 -13.70
CA ALA A 145 -1.45 -16.10 -14.07
C ALA A 145 -0.18 -16.19 -13.23
N ASP A 146 -0.22 -17.01 -12.18
CA ASP A 146 0.97 -17.25 -11.40
C ASP A 146 1.87 -18.11 -12.27
N PRO A 147 3.19 -17.85 -12.27
CA PRO A 147 4.12 -18.89 -12.67
C PRO A 147 3.76 -20.14 -11.87
N PRO A 148 3.63 -21.31 -12.49
CA PRO A 148 3.26 -22.51 -11.77
C PRO A 148 4.17 -22.64 -10.54
N SER A 149 3.56 -22.59 -9.35
CA SER A 149 4.25 -22.66 -8.07
C SER A 149 4.92 -24.03 -7.86
N SER A 150 4.82 -24.93 -8.84
CA SER A 150 5.49 -26.23 -8.90
C SER A 150 7.01 -26.13 -8.78
N SER A 151 7.60 -24.96 -9.04
CA SER A 151 9.04 -24.73 -8.83
C SER A 151 9.44 -24.43 -7.38
N VAL A 152 8.48 -24.18 -6.48
CA VAL A 152 8.71 -24.00 -5.03
C VAL A 152 8.04 -25.12 -4.23
N ASN A 153 6.89 -25.62 -4.69
CA ASN A 153 6.25 -26.83 -4.17
C ASN A 153 6.49 -27.98 -5.15
N ALA A 154 7.53 -28.76 -4.90
CA ALA A 154 7.70 -30.06 -5.54
C ALA A 154 6.62 -31.02 -5.05
N GLN A 155 5.45 -31.03 -5.70
CA GLN A 155 4.57 -32.20 -5.71
C GLN A 155 3.59 -32.19 -6.90
N ASN A 156 3.89 -33.11 -7.82
CA ASN A 156 3.03 -33.82 -8.76
C ASN A 156 2.35 -33.04 -9.88
N SER A 157 2.94 -33.17 -11.07
CA SER A 157 2.26 -33.20 -12.35
C SER A 157 1.17 -34.27 -12.37
N VAL A 158 -0.11 -33.90 -12.57
CA VAL A 158 -1.11 -34.76 -13.23
C VAL A 158 -2.13 -33.85 -13.92
N ASP A 159 -2.21 -34.04 -15.24
CA ASP A 159 -3.29 -33.77 -16.21
C ASP A 159 -3.97 -32.41 -16.32
N GLY A 160 -4.01 -31.98 -17.59
CA GLY A 160 -4.82 -30.86 -18.06
C GLY A 160 -6.30 -31.14 -17.89
N ASN A 161 -6.95 -30.28 -17.12
CA ASN A 161 -8.31 -29.86 -17.40
C ASN A 161 -8.51 -28.44 -16.89
N GLU A 162 -8.82 -27.53 -17.81
CA GLU A 162 -8.79 -26.07 -17.66
C GLU A 162 -10.05 -25.53 -16.96
N ASP A 163 -10.59 -26.26 -15.98
CA ASP A 163 -11.92 -25.99 -15.40
C ASP A 163 -11.93 -25.84 -13.87
N SER A 164 -10.78 -25.56 -13.27
CA SER A 164 -10.69 -25.34 -11.82
C SER A 164 -10.79 -23.87 -11.43
N ARG A 165 -12.01 -23.33 -11.44
CA ARG A 165 -12.43 -22.22 -10.56
C ARG A 165 -12.41 -22.67 -9.09
N ARG A 166 -11.24 -23.11 -8.61
CA ARG A 166 -11.03 -23.44 -7.20
C ARG A 166 -10.33 -22.25 -6.54
N THR A 167 -11.16 -21.42 -5.91
CA THR A 167 -10.77 -20.54 -4.80
C THR A 167 -9.77 -21.28 -3.92
N SER A 168 -8.50 -20.89 -4.05
CA SER A 168 -7.43 -21.44 -3.21
C SER A 168 -7.71 -21.03 -1.75
N PRO A 169 -7.49 -21.92 -0.76
CA PRO A 169 -7.73 -21.58 0.63
C PRO A 169 -6.87 -20.37 1.06
N PRO A 170 -7.36 -19.52 2.00
CA PRO A 170 -6.85 -18.18 2.25
C PRO A 170 -5.39 -18.10 2.74
N LEU A 171 -4.79 -19.21 3.20
CA LEU A 171 -3.42 -19.22 3.68
C LEU A 171 -2.36 -19.35 2.57
N TRP A 172 -2.73 -19.78 1.37
CA TRP A 172 -1.76 -20.12 0.31
C TRP A 172 -1.25 -18.89 -0.47
N TRP A 173 -1.90 -17.73 -0.34
CA TRP A 173 -1.51 -16.51 -1.05
C TRP A 173 -0.14 -15.99 -0.62
N ILE A 174 0.32 -16.26 0.61
CA ILE A 174 1.62 -15.80 1.08
C ILE A 174 2.77 -16.51 0.33
N PHE A 175 2.53 -17.74 -0.12
CA PHE A 175 3.50 -18.55 -0.87
C PHE A 175 3.53 -18.23 -2.37
N ASN A 176 2.58 -17.43 -2.84
CA ASN A 176 2.50 -17.01 -4.22
C ASN A 176 3.59 -15.98 -4.55
N ILE A 177 4.16 -16.02 -5.76
CA ILE A 177 5.13 -15.04 -6.24
C ILE A 177 4.53 -13.63 -6.26
N ALA A 178 3.29 -13.46 -6.74
CA ALA A 178 2.60 -12.17 -6.70
C ALA A 178 2.23 -11.73 -5.27
N GLY A 179 1.95 -12.70 -4.39
CA GLY A 179 1.78 -12.49 -2.95
C GLY A 179 0.75 -11.41 -2.60
N PHE A 180 1.21 -10.38 -1.86
CA PHE A 180 0.38 -9.27 -1.42
C PHE A 180 -0.10 -8.33 -2.53
N GLN A 181 0.46 -8.43 -3.73
CA GLN A 181 -0.08 -7.70 -4.87
C GLN A 181 -1.52 -8.12 -5.18
N LYS A 182 -1.90 -9.38 -4.91
CA LYS A 182 -3.28 -9.87 -5.12
C LYS A 182 -4.27 -9.40 -4.06
N GLN A 183 -3.78 -8.85 -2.95
CA GLN A 183 -4.63 -8.55 -1.81
C GLN A 183 -5.23 -7.15 -1.94
N GLU A 184 -6.53 -7.09 -1.69
CA GLU A 184 -7.27 -5.84 -1.61
C GLU A 184 -7.03 -5.12 -0.29
N GLY A 185 -7.22 -3.81 -0.35
CA GLY A 185 -7.18 -2.97 0.82
C GLY A 185 -5.84 -2.28 1.02
N PRO A 186 -5.85 -1.27 1.89
CA PRO A 186 -4.89 -0.19 1.77
C PRO A 186 -3.56 -0.56 2.45
N ALA A 187 -3.56 -1.56 3.34
CA ALA A 187 -2.36 -2.16 3.94
C ALA A 187 -1.43 -2.83 2.92
N PHE A 188 -1.94 -3.27 1.76
CA PHE A 188 -1.16 -3.95 0.73
C PHE A 188 -0.74 -3.03 -0.43
N ASN A 189 -1.10 -1.74 -0.39
CA ASN A 189 -0.83 -0.79 -1.46
C ASN A 189 0.66 -0.67 -1.79
N TYR A 190 1.54 -0.84 -0.80
CA TYR A 190 2.98 -0.80 -1.01
C TYR A 190 3.45 -1.81 -2.08
N ALA A 191 2.83 -2.99 -2.13
CA ALA A 191 3.15 -4.05 -3.10
C ALA A 191 2.61 -3.78 -4.50
N ARG A 192 1.62 -2.89 -4.63
CA ARG A 192 0.96 -2.52 -5.90
C ARG A 192 1.41 -1.20 -6.48
N THR A 193 2.21 -0.40 -5.75
CA THR A 193 2.57 0.97 -6.16
C THR A 193 3.05 1.07 -7.61
N LEU A 194 3.88 0.13 -8.08
CA LEU A 194 4.44 0.11 -9.43
C LEU A 194 3.45 -0.31 -10.53
N THR A 195 2.61 -1.31 -10.25
CA THR A 195 1.60 -1.78 -11.20
C THR A 195 0.43 -0.81 -11.27
N TRP A 196 0.04 -0.22 -10.13
CA TRP A 196 -0.94 0.86 -10.05
C TRP A 196 -0.53 2.09 -10.87
N ILE A 197 0.70 2.59 -10.68
CA ILE A 197 1.12 3.79 -11.41
C ILE A 197 1.18 3.51 -12.92
N ASN A 198 1.59 2.31 -13.34
CA ASN A 198 1.57 1.91 -14.74
C ASN A 198 0.13 1.91 -15.27
N PHE A 199 -0.80 1.25 -14.57
CA PHE A 199 -2.23 1.26 -14.88
C PHE A 199 -2.79 2.69 -15.02
N ALA A 200 -2.58 3.53 -14.00
CA ALA A 200 -3.10 4.90 -13.98
C ALA A 200 -2.55 5.74 -15.14
N ASN A 201 -1.24 5.63 -15.43
CA ASN A 201 -0.65 6.36 -16.56
C ASN A 201 -1.22 5.93 -17.89
N ASN A 202 -1.35 4.62 -18.12
CA ASN A 202 -1.83 4.11 -19.40
C ASN A 202 -3.30 4.47 -19.61
N LEU A 203 -4.10 4.47 -18.54
CA LEU A 203 -5.47 4.95 -18.57
C LEU A 203 -5.53 6.45 -18.90
N LEU A 204 -4.75 7.28 -18.20
CA LEU A 204 -4.75 8.73 -18.40
C LEU A 204 -4.23 9.13 -19.78
N ILE A 205 -3.17 8.49 -20.29
CA ILE A 205 -2.66 8.72 -21.64
C ILE A 205 -3.74 8.38 -22.68
N ALA A 206 -4.46 7.27 -22.52
CA ALA A 206 -5.54 6.90 -23.43
C ALA A 206 -6.66 7.96 -23.45
N PHE A 207 -6.98 8.57 -22.30
CA PHE A 207 -7.93 9.67 -22.24
C PHE A 207 -7.38 10.97 -22.84
N GLU A 208 -6.11 11.30 -22.60
CA GLU A 208 -5.46 12.48 -23.16
C GLU A 208 -5.40 12.40 -24.69
N ASP A 209 -5.02 11.25 -25.24
CA ASP A 209 -5.00 11.00 -26.68
C ASP A 209 -6.42 11.08 -27.27
N ALA A 210 -7.44 10.60 -26.54
CA ALA A 210 -8.83 10.71 -26.98
C ALA A 210 -9.35 12.15 -27.01
N ILE A 211 -8.98 12.96 -26.01
CA ILE A 211 -9.32 14.39 -25.95
C ILE A 211 -8.66 15.13 -27.11
N ARG A 212 -7.35 14.92 -27.33
CA ARG A 212 -6.61 15.54 -28.44
C ARG A 212 -7.22 15.18 -29.80
N LEU A 213 -7.61 13.92 -29.99
CA LEU A 213 -8.24 13.49 -31.25
C LEU A 213 -9.63 14.13 -31.45
N HIS A 214 -10.39 14.30 -30.37
CA HIS A 214 -11.69 14.97 -30.40
C HIS A 214 -11.55 16.47 -30.74
N GLU A 215 -10.55 17.16 -30.19
CA GLU A 215 -10.26 18.57 -30.50
C GLU A 215 -9.77 18.78 -31.95
N LEU A 216 -9.04 17.82 -32.50
CA LEU A 216 -8.56 17.86 -33.89
C LEU A 216 -9.64 17.54 -34.93
N THR A 217 -10.82 17.04 -34.49
CA THR A 217 -11.95 16.74 -35.37
C THR A 217 -13.03 17.80 -35.16
N PRO A 218 -12.95 18.97 -35.84
CA PRO A 218 -13.97 19.99 -35.70
C PRO A 218 -15.32 19.48 -36.22
N ASP A 219 -16.35 19.77 -35.44
CA ASP A 219 -17.78 19.57 -35.67
C ASP A 219 -18.16 19.79 -37.15
N GLY A 220 -18.25 18.71 -37.94
CA GLY A 220 -18.29 18.86 -39.39
C GLY A 220 -18.27 17.59 -40.24
N SER A 221 -18.79 16.46 -39.77
CA SER A 221 -19.25 15.39 -40.68
C SER A 221 -20.30 14.50 -40.01
N GLN A 222 -21.49 15.06 -39.81
CA GLN A 222 -22.69 14.22 -39.83
C GLN A 222 -22.84 13.67 -41.25
N GLN A 223 -22.42 12.43 -41.46
CA GLN A 223 -22.80 11.69 -42.64
C GLN A 223 -24.06 10.88 -42.28
N PRO A 224 -25.25 11.27 -42.77
CA PRO A 224 -26.47 10.58 -42.39
C PRO A 224 -26.47 9.18 -42.99
N ALA A 225 -26.79 8.21 -42.13
CA ALA A 225 -27.24 6.89 -42.55
C ALA A 225 -28.33 7.04 -43.61
N SER A 226 -28.02 6.67 -44.85
CA SER A 226 -29.02 6.51 -45.90
C SER A 226 -28.98 5.05 -46.34
N GLN A 227 -30.05 4.36 -45.97
CA GLN A 227 -30.50 3.09 -46.54
C GLN A 227 -30.50 3.17 -48.07
N ALA A 228 -30.00 2.13 -48.74
CA ALA A 228 -30.52 1.73 -50.03
C ALA A 228 -30.36 0.21 -50.20
N ASP A 229 -31.52 -0.43 -50.23
CA ASP A 229 -31.79 -1.84 -50.45
C ASP A 229 -31.34 -2.37 -51.83
N SER A 230 -30.97 -3.65 -51.84
CA SER A 230 -31.12 -4.68 -52.89
C SER A 230 -31.04 -4.33 -54.39
N GLN A 231 -30.09 -4.97 -55.10
CA GLN A 231 -30.39 -5.81 -56.29
C GLN A 231 -29.19 -6.71 -56.72
N PRO A 232 -29.42 -7.85 -57.41
CA PRO A 232 -28.44 -8.91 -57.67
C PRO A 232 -27.64 -8.74 -58.99
N SER A 233 -26.49 -9.42 -59.06
CA SER A 233 -25.42 -9.41 -60.10
C SER A 233 -25.87 -9.68 -61.56
N PRO A 234 -25.01 -9.50 -62.60
CA PRO A 234 -23.98 -10.51 -62.93
C PRO A 234 -22.67 -10.03 -63.61
N ALA A 235 -21.66 -10.90 -63.45
CA ALA A 235 -20.56 -11.22 -64.38
C ALA A 235 -19.44 -10.19 -64.70
N GLY A 236 -18.22 -10.56 -64.25
CA GLY A 236 -17.03 -10.48 -65.10
C GLY A 236 -16.01 -9.40 -64.77
N SER A 237 -15.13 -9.68 -63.81
CA SER A 237 -13.68 -9.38 -63.91
C SER A 237 -12.95 -9.99 -62.72
N GLN A 238 -12.19 -11.05 -63.01
CA GLN A 238 -11.16 -11.56 -62.12
C GLN A 238 -10.12 -10.45 -61.85
N ALA A 239 -10.08 -9.95 -60.63
CA ALA A 239 -8.92 -9.26 -60.08
C ALA A 239 -8.57 -9.99 -58.77
N ASN A 240 -7.51 -10.77 -58.84
CA ASN A 240 -6.89 -11.44 -57.70
C ASN A 240 -6.69 -10.44 -56.55
N PRO A 241 -7.16 -10.71 -55.32
CA PRO A 241 -6.64 -10.02 -54.15
C PRO A 241 -5.27 -10.63 -53.86
N THR A 242 -4.24 -10.03 -54.44
CA THR A 242 -2.86 -10.28 -54.03
C THR A 242 -2.77 -9.95 -52.54
N HIS A 243 -2.49 -11.01 -51.78
CA HIS A 243 -2.18 -11.02 -50.36
C HIS A 243 -1.00 -10.07 -50.09
N ASN A 244 -1.28 -8.78 -49.94
CA ASN A 244 -0.31 -7.85 -49.42
C ASN A 244 -0.26 -8.05 -47.91
N ASN A 245 0.62 -8.98 -47.53
CA ASN A 245 1.21 -9.11 -46.21
C ASN A 245 1.91 -7.80 -45.85
N SER A 246 1.16 -6.75 -45.52
CA SER A 246 1.65 -5.77 -44.56
C SER A 246 1.66 -6.49 -43.22
N THR A 247 2.84 -6.98 -42.85
CA THR A 247 3.27 -7.26 -41.49
C THR A 247 3.00 -6.03 -40.64
N THR A 248 1.74 -5.86 -40.27
CA THR A 248 1.33 -4.98 -39.19
C THR A 248 1.85 -5.70 -37.97
N SER A 249 2.95 -5.21 -37.43
CA SER A 249 3.43 -5.65 -36.12
C SER A 249 2.22 -5.74 -35.19
N PRO A 250 2.04 -6.84 -34.43
CA PRO A 250 1.00 -6.88 -33.42
C PRO A 250 1.13 -5.61 -32.57
N PRO A 251 0.00 -4.99 -32.17
CA PRO A 251 0.03 -3.75 -31.42
C PRO A 251 0.98 -3.91 -30.22
N PRO A 252 1.76 -2.86 -29.85
CA PRO A 252 2.71 -2.97 -28.74
C PRO A 252 1.97 -3.47 -27.50
N HIS A 253 2.30 -4.68 -27.08
CA HIS A 253 1.71 -5.30 -25.89
C HIS A 253 2.08 -4.43 -24.68
N LEU A 254 1.06 -3.99 -23.95
CA LEU A 254 1.26 -3.17 -22.76
C LEU A 254 1.52 -4.11 -21.59
N TYR A 255 2.79 -4.21 -21.22
CA TYR A 255 3.20 -4.97 -20.05
C TYR A 255 2.56 -4.36 -18.79
N GLU A 256 1.93 -5.18 -17.97
CA GLU A 256 1.45 -4.78 -16.65
C GLU A 256 2.60 -4.37 -15.75
N TYR A 257 3.71 -5.12 -15.82
CA TYR A 257 4.89 -4.90 -15.00
C TYR A 257 5.94 -4.06 -15.75
N PRO A 258 6.01 -2.73 -15.48
CA PRO A 258 6.96 -1.87 -16.16
C PRO A 258 8.41 -2.26 -15.86
N ASN A 259 9.30 -1.97 -16.82
CA ASN A 259 10.74 -2.07 -16.61
C ASN A 259 11.21 -1.07 -15.56
N LEU A 260 11.76 -1.54 -14.44
CA LEU A 260 12.24 -0.67 -13.36
C LEU A 260 13.26 0.38 -13.83
N GLU A 261 14.21 0.00 -14.69
CA GLU A 261 15.27 0.90 -15.15
C GLU A 261 14.70 2.01 -16.05
N GLY A 262 13.90 1.62 -17.04
CA GLY A 262 13.23 2.56 -17.93
C GLY A 262 12.24 3.45 -17.18
N PHE A 263 11.49 2.87 -16.25
CA PHE A 263 10.50 3.57 -15.45
C PHE A 263 11.14 4.56 -14.46
N SER A 264 12.26 4.18 -13.83
CA SER A 264 13.03 5.06 -12.96
C SER A 264 13.55 6.30 -13.68
N ARG A 265 14.08 6.12 -14.89
CA ARG A 265 14.53 7.24 -15.73
C ARG A 265 13.37 8.12 -16.20
N ALA A 266 12.23 7.52 -16.53
CA ALA A 266 11.06 8.24 -17.04
C ALA A 266 10.29 9.01 -15.97
N LYS A 267 10.30 8.57 -14.70
CA LYS A 267 9.45 9.13 -13.63
C LYS A 267 10.22 9.46 -12.34
N PRO A 268 11.11 10.46 -12.35
CA PRO A 268 11.88 10.85 -11.17
C PRO A 268 11.00 11.38 -10.02
N ILE A 269 9.89 12.05 -10.34
CA ILE A 269 8.93 12.60 -9.35
C ILE A 269 8.27 11.48 -8.54
N PHE A 270 7.91 10.38 -9.20
CA PHE A 270 7.32 9.22 -8.54
C PHE A 270 8.27 8.64 -7.48
N TRP A 271 9.54 8.42 -7.84
CA TRP A 271 10.53 7.87 -6.90
C TRP A 271 10.86 8.82 -5.76
N LYS A 272 10.86 10.13 -6.01
CA LYS A 272 10.94 11.13 -4.94
C LYS A 272 9.78 10.97 -3.95
N ASN A 273 8.55 10.79 -4.43
CA ASN A 273 7.37 10.61 -3.57
C ASN A 273 7.42 9.27 -2.80
N VAL A 274 7.88 8.19 -3.44
CA VAL A 274 8.09 6.90 -2.77
C VAL A 274 9.13 7.02 -1.66
N ALA A 275 10.30 7.61 -1.95
CA ALA A 275 11.36 7.82 -0.97
C ALA A 275 10.89 8.71 0.20
N PHE A 276 10.16 9.80 -0.10
CA PHE A 276 9.57 10.67 0.91
C PHE A 276 8.55 9.92 1.79
N SER A 277 7.72 9.06 1.21
CA SER A 277 6.74 8.28 1.95
C SER A 277 7.40 7.26 2.89
N ILE A 278 8.45 6.57 2.43
CA ILE A 278 9.24 5.65 3.27
C ILE A 278 9.91 6.42 4.40
N LEU A 279 10.53 7.56 4.11
CA LEU A 279 11.16 8.42 5.12
C LEU A 279 10.15 8.86 6.19
N MET A 280 8.97 9.32 5.77
CA MET A 280 7.91 9.72 6.72
C MET A 280 7.42 8.55 7.57
N GLY A 281 7.26 7.36 6.99
CA GLY A 281 6.92 6.15 7.75
C GLY A 281 7.97 5.82 8.81
N ILE A 282 9.25 5.89 8.45
CA ILE A 282 10.38 5.67 9.38
C ILE A 282 10.38 6.75 10.47
N LEU A 283 10.21 8.03 10.11
CA LEU A 283 10.19 9.14 11.07
C LEU A 283 9.06 9.02 12.09
N VAL A 284 7.85 8.64 11.66
CA VAL A 284 6.71 8.43 12.56
C VAL A 284 6.96 7.23 13.49
N GLN A 285 7.44 6.11 12.93
CA GLN A 285 7.73 4.89 13.69
C GLN A 285 8.85 5.11 14.73
N TRP A 286 10.01 5.59 14.27
CA TRP A 286 11.16 5.82 15.15
C TRP A 286 10.98 7.06 16.01
N GLY A 287 10.28 8.10 15.57
CA GLY A 287 10.04 9.27 16.40
C GLY A 287 9.25 8.93 17.65
N THR A 288 8.19 8.12 17.53
CA THR A 288 7.40 7.67 18.69
C THR A 288 8.13 6.61 19.53
N THR A 289 8.81 5.66 18.89
CA THR A 289 9.61 4.64 19.60
C THR A 289 10.78 5.26 20.35
N MET A 290 11.51 6.19 19.72
CA MET A 290 12.66 6.88 20.30
C MET A 290 12.23 7.82 21.42
N LEU A 291 11.06 8.45 21.31
CA LEU A 291 10.45 9.17 22.43
C LEU A 291 10.26 8.27 23.64
N ALA A 292 9.55 7.14 23.49
CA ALA A 292 9.33 6.20 24.59
C ALA A 292 10.66 5.66 25.15
N PHE A 293 11.62 5.36 24.27
CA PHE A 293 12.96 4.95 24.63
C PHE A 293 13.70 6.00 25.46
N ILE A 294 13.78 7.26 25.01
CA ILE A 294 14.48 8.34 25.73
C ILE A 294 13.86 8.54 27.10
N LEU A 295 12.51 8.57 27.19
CA LEU A 295 11.82 8.68 28.46
C LEU A 295 12.22 7.55 29.41
N ALA A 296 12.21 6.29 28.96
CA ALA A 296 12.57 5.15 29.79
C ALA A 296 14.08 4.98 30.05
N PHE A 297 14.93 5.50 29.18
CA PHE A 297 16.39 5.42 29.30
C PHE A 297 16.94 6.49 30.23
N GLU A 298 16.39 7.70 30.17
CA GLU A 298 16.82 8.85 30.98
C GLU A 298 16.08 8.93 32.32
N THR A 299 14.98 8.20 32.51
CA THR A 299 14.40 7.99 33.84
C THR A 299 15.42 7.37 34.79
N VAL A 300 15.26 7.69 36.07
CA VAL A 300 16.23 7.46 37.15
C VAL A 300 16.86 6.06 37.07
N VAL A 301 18.17 5.98 37.34
CA VAL A 301 19.05 4.88 36.96
C VAL A 301 19.28 4.84 35.44
N LYS A 302 19.87 5.92 34.88
CA LYS A 302 20.10 6.06 33.42
C LYS A 302 20.72 4.81 32.79
N GLY A 303 20.10 4.26 31.74
CA GLY A 303 20.63 3.07 31.08
C GLY A 303 19.61 2.23 30.32
N LEU A 304 20.11 1.15 29.71
CA LEU A 304 19.27 0.14 29.09
C LEU A 304 18.73 -0.79 30.18
N GLY A 305 17.42 -0.71 30.42
CA GLY A 305 16.67 -1.62 31.28
C GLY A 305 15.70 -2.47 30.45
N CYS A 306 14.90 -3.30 31.11
CA CYS A 306 13.94 -4.17 30.42
C CYS A 306 12.95 -3.37 29.54
N ARG A 307 12.55 -2.18 29.99
CA ARG A 307 11.58 -1.30 29.30
C ARG A 307 12.20 -0.63 28.07
N SER A 308 13.27 0.15 28.26
CA SER A 308 13.98 0.82 27.18
C SER A 308 14.56 -0.19 26.17
N GLY A 309 15.05 -1.34 26.64
CA GLY A 309 15.42 -2.47 25.79
C GLY A 309 14.25 -3.06 25.01
N GLY A 310 13.09 -3.22 25.65
CA GLY A 310 11.86 -3.68 25.01
C GLY A 310 11.38 -2.77 23.88
N TYR A 311 11.42 -1.46 24.09
CA TYR A 311 11.07 -0.47 23.06
C TYR A 311 12.05 -0.47 21.89
N LEU A 312 13.35 -0.67 22.16
CA LEU A 312 14.36 -0.79 21.12
C LEU A 312 14.14 -2.05 20.26
N ILE A 313 13.84 -3.18 20.90
CA ILE A 313 13.46 -4.42 20.20
C ILE A 313 12.24 -4.17 19.30
N TYR A 314 11.22 -3.50 19.82
CA TYR A 314 10.02 -3.14 19.05
C TYR A 314 10.38 -2.30 17.79
N GLY A 315 11.19 -1.27 17.94
CA GLY A 315 11.63 -0.42 16.82
C GLY A 315 12.44 -1.19 15.76
N ILE A 316 13.36 -2.05 16.21
CA ILE A 316 14.20 -2.87 15.32
C ILE A 316 13.35 -3.88 14.55
N LEU A 317 12.49 -4.65 15.23
CA LEU A 317 11.64 -5.65 14.59
C LEU A 317 10.68 -5.01 13.58
N SER A 318 10.09 -3.86 13.92
CA SER A 318 9.23 -3.11 13.00
C SER A 318 9.99 -2.67 11.74
N THR A 319 11.23 -2.22 11.89
CA THR A 319 12.07 -1.75 10.77
C THR A 319 12.48 -2.93 9.89
N ALA A 320 12.92 -4.04 10.49
CA ALA A 320 13.30 -5.26 9.76
C ALA A 320 12.10 -5.86 9.01
N ALA A 321 10.91 -5.83 9.60
CA ALA A 321 9.68 -6.24 8.93
C ALA A 321 9.38 -5.36 7.71
N CYS A 322 9.43 -4.03 7.87
CA CYS A 322 9.22 -3.07 6.78
C CYS A 322 10.18 -3.30 5.61
N VAL A 323 11.49 -3.38 5.88
CA VAL A 323 12.50 -3.63 4.85
C VAL A 323 12.27 -4.97 4.16
N SER A 324 11.99 -6.03 4.91
CA SER A 324 11.75 -7.36 4.37
C SER A 324 10.54 -7.39 3.43
N LEU A 325 9.45 -6.69 3.79
CA LEU A 325 8.25 -6.58 2.96
C LEU A 325 8.45 -5.72 1.70
N LEU A 326 9.16 -4.59 1.81
CA LEU A 326 9.46 -3.74 0.66
C LEU A 326 10.38 -4.44 -0.34
N VAL A 327 11.42 -5.12 0.14
CA VAL A 327 12.32 -5.90 -0.72
C VAL A 327 11.58 -7.08 -1.34
N SER A 328 10.73 -7.78 -0.59
CA SER A 328 9.86 -8.83 -1.13
C SER A 328 8.99 -8.31 -2.27
N ALA A 329 8.33 -7.16 -2.11
CA ALA A 329 7.51 -6.55 -3.16
C ALA A 329 8.31 -6.21 -4.42
N ALA A 330 9.53 -5.67 -4.26
CA ALA A 330 10.41 -5.38 -5.38
C ALA A 330 10.84 -6.65 -6.12
N LEU A 331 11.21 -7.71 -5.40
CA LEU A 331 11.58 -9.01 -6.01
C LEU A 331 10.38 -9.68 -6.68
N SER A 332 9.19 -9.61 -6.08
CA SER A 332 7.94 -10.06 -6.69
C SER A 332 7.67 -9.36 -8.01
N HIS A 333 7.85 -8.03 -8.06
CA HIS A 333 7.69 -7.25 -9.29
C HIS A 333 8.65 -7.74 -10.39
N VAL A 334 9.93 -7.92 -10.05
CA VAL A 334 10.94 -8.41 -10.98
C VAL A 334 10.58 -9.82 -11.48
N ALA A 335 10.19 -10.72 -10.57
CA ALA A 335 9.84 -12.09 -10.90
C ALA A 335 8.60 -12.19 -11.80
N MET A 336 7.57 -11.38 -11.53
CA MET A 336 6.35 -11.35 -12.33
C MET A 336 6.57 -10.72 -13.71
N ARG A 337 7.45 -9.72 -13.81
CA ARG A 337 7.84 -9.14 -15.09
C ARG A 337 8.54 -10.15 -16.00
N GLU A 338 9.50 -10.90 -15.46
CA GLU A 338 10.19 -11.94 -16.25
C GLU A 338 9.20 -13.02 -16.72
N TYR A 339 8.25 -13.39 -15.87
CA TYR A 339 7.18 -14.30 -16.26
C TYR A 339 6.28 -13.72 -17.37
N GLU A 340 5.94 -12.42 -17.30
CA GLU A 340 5.16 -11.75 -18.33
C GLU A 340 5.89 -11.77 -19.69
N LYS A 341 7.20 -11.51 -19.70
CA LYS A 341 8.02 -11.63 -20.92
C LYS A 341 8.04 -13.06 -21.45
N GLU A 342 8.25 -14.06 -20.60
CA GLU A 342 8.25 -15.49 -20.98
C GLU A 342 6.91 -15.91 -21.62
N ARG A 343 5.81 -15.29 -21.22
CA ARG A 343 4.47 -15.59 -21.75
C ARG A 343 4.22 -14.97 -23.12
N PHE A 344 4.70 -13.74 -23.35
CA PHE A 344 4.41 -12.98 -24.57
C PHE A 344 5.51 -13.07 -25.63
N GLU A 345 6.75 -13.30 -25.22
CA GLU A 345 7.90 -13.50 -26.10
C GLU A 345 8.20 -15.00 -26.21
N LYS A 346 8.84 -15.45 -27.31
CA LYS A 346 9.18 -16.87 -27.47
C LYS A 346 9.98 -17.35 -26.24
N PRO A 347 9.63 -18.50 -25.65
CA PRO A 347 10.34 -19.00 -24.49
C PRO A 347 11.82 -19.17 -24.84
N PRO A 348 12.74 -18.77 -23.94
CA PRO A 348 14.16 -18.96 -24.18
C PRO A 348 14.45 -20.45 -24.39
N GLU A 349 15.21 -20.79 -25.43
CA GLU A 349 15.57 -22.19 -25.77
C GLU A 349 16.26 -22.92 -24.62
N ASN A 350 16.82 -22.19 -23.64
CA ASN A 350 17.57 -22.72 -22.51
C ASN A 350 16.77 -22.83 -21.20
N GLY A 351 15.44 -22.64 -21.24
CA GLY A 351 14.59 -22.71 -20.05
C GLY A 351 14.78 -21.55 -19.07
N VAL A 352 14.06 -21.60 -17.94
CA VAL A 352 14.11 -20.56 -16.91
C VAL A 352 15.45 -20.62 -16.18
N GLY A 353 16.21 -19.52 -16.19
CA GLY A 353 17.51 -19.45 -15.53
C GLY A 353 17.42 -19.62 -14.00
N LEU A 354 18.44 -20.24 -13.39
CA LEU A 354 18.56 -20.44 -11.95
C LEU A 354 18.34 -19.14 -11.13
N GLY A 355 18.78 -18.00 -11.67
CA GLY A 355 18.58 -16.68 -11.04
C GLY A 355 17.11 -16.29 -10.87
N ALA A 356 16.23 -16.64 -11.83
CA ALA A 356 14.81 -16.36 -11.73
C ALA A 356 14.14 -17.20 -10.64
N HIS A 357 14.54 -18.47 -10.49
CA HIS A 357 14.08 -19.32 -9.39
C HIS A 357 14.51 -18.80 -8.02
N ILE A 358 15.77 -18.38 -7.87
CA ILE A 358 16.27 -17.79 -6.62
C ILE A 358 15.51 -16.50 -6.29
N CYS A 359 15.28 -15.63 -7.29
CA CYS A 359 14.52 -14.39 -7.11
C CYS A 359 13.09 -14.67 -6.61
N ARG A 360 12.38 -15.63 -7.25
CA ARG A 360 11.03 -16.07 -6.87
C ARG A 360 11.01 -16.62 -5.43
N ALA A 361 11.94 -17.50 -5.08
CA ALA A 361 12.03 -18.09 -3.74
C ALA A 361 12.35 -17.04 -2.67
N LEU A 362 13.29 -16.12 -2.96
CA LEU A 362 13.67 -15.06 -2.04
C LEU A 362 12.52 -14.06 -1.81
N ALA A 363 11.74 -13.74 -2.85
CA ALA A 363 10.55 -12.89 -2.72
C ALA A 363 9.54 -13.47 -1.72
N VAL A 364 9.26 -14.78 -1.82
CA VAL A 364 8.35 -15.48 -0.92
C VAL A 364 8.93 -15.57 0.50
N PHE A 365 10.20 -15.96 0.63
CA PHE A 365 10.88 -16.08 1.92
C PHE A 365 10.88 -14.76 2.70
N LEU A 366 11.28 -13.64 2.07
CA LEU A 366 11.30 -12.33 2.71
C LEU A 366 9.90 -11.85 3.10
N ARG A 367 8.85 -12.26 2.35
CA ARG A 367 7.47 -11.98 2.72
C ARG A 367 7.08 -12.70 3.99
N LEU A 368 7.33 -14.01 4.04
CA LEU A 368 7.04 -14.86 5.20
C LEU A 368 7.79 -14.35 6.44
N LEU A 369 9.07 -14.02 6.27
CA LEU A 369 9.88 -13.42 7.32
C LEU A 369 9.30 -12.08 7.78
N GLY A 370 8.95 -11.18 6.85
CA GLY A 370 8.32 -9.90 7.17
C GLY A 370 7.01 -10.05 7.94
N CYS A 371 6.15 -10.99 7.54
CA CYS A 371 4.89 -11.29 8.23
C CYS A 371 5.12 -11.86 9.63
N PHE A 372 6.04 -12.82 9.75
CA PHE A 372 6.42 -13.39 11.04
C PHE A 372 6.94 -12.32 11.98
N LEU A 373 7.81 -11.43 11.50
CA LEU A 373 8.32 -10.31 12.27
C LEU A 373 7.22 -9.32 12.67
N LEU A 374 6.23 -9.03 11.80
CA LEU A 374 5.09 -8.19 12.17
C LEU A 374 4.25 -8.81 13.30
N VAL A 375 3.94 -10.10 13.19
CA VAL A 375 3.17 -10.82 14.22
C VAL A 375 3.95 -10.86 15.53
N ALA A 376 5.22 -11.25 15.48
CA ALA A 376 6.11 -11.28 16.64
C ALA A 376 6.24 -9.89 17.29
N ASN A 377 6.40 -8.83 16.49
CA ASN A 377 6.50 -7.46 16.97
C ASN A 377 5.18 -6.97 17.60
N THR A 378 4.04 -7.36 17.05
CA THR A 378 2.72 -7.04 17.61
C THR A 378 2.52 -7.73 18.94
N VAL A 379 2.84 -9.02 19.03
CA VAL A 379 2.81 -9.78 20.29
C VAL A 379 3.76 -9.14 21.31
N TRP A 380 4.96 -8.74 20.89
CA TRP A 380 5.93 -8.06 21.75
C TRP A 380 5.41 -6.74 22.30
N LEU A 381 4.80 -5.89 21.47
CA LEU A 381 4.21 -4.62 21.89
C LEU A 381 3.07 -4.82 22.91
N LEU A 382 2.24 -5.84 22.71
CA LEU A 382 1.18 -6.21 23.65
C LEU A 382 1.75 -6.76 24.96
N LEU A 383 2.77 -7.62 24.89
CA LEU A 383 3.44 -8.17 26.08
C LEU A 383 4.08 -7.08 26.93
N ILE A 384 4.74 -6.10 26.30
CA ILE A 384 5.29 -4.94 27.04
C ILE A 384 4.17 -4.21 27.78
N SER A 385 3.03 -3.97 27.12
CA SER A 385 1.89 -3.29 27.74
C SER A 385 1.28 -4.08 28.91
N ILE A 386 1.23 -5.42 28.81
CA ILE A 386 0.75 -6.29 29.88
C ILE A 386 1.76 -6.33 31.04
N TRP A 387 3.04 -6.47 30.75
CA TRP A 387 4.12 -6.47 31.76
C TRP A 387 4.21 -5.17 32.52
N GLU A 388 3.95 -4.06 31.85
CA GLU A 388 3.78 -2.74 32.45
C GLU A 388 2.63 -2.73 33.47
N LEU A 389 1.45 -3.23 33.08
CA LEU A 389 0.25 -3.23 33.92
C LEU A 389 0.40 -4.10 35.19
N ILE A 390 1.10 -5.24 35.09
CA ILE A 390 1.28 -6.15 36.22
C ILE A 390 2.51 -5.82 37.10
N GLY A 391 3.26 -4.76 36.76
CA GLY A 391 4.47 -4.38 37.50
C GLY A 391 5.66 -5.32 37.31
N PHE A 392 5.70 -6.11 36.22
CA PHE A 392 6.82 -7.04 35.95
C PHE A 392 8.17 -6.29 35.87
N PHE A 393 8.13 -5.08 35.31
CA PHE A 393 9.30 -4.24 35.18
C PHE A 393 9.72 -3.53 36.48
N ASP A 394 8.97 -3.67 37.57
CA ASP A 394 9.34 -3.13 38.89
C ASP A 394 10.23 -4.08 39.70
N SER A 395 10.67 -5.18 39.08
CA SER A 395 11.69 -6.06 39.64
C SER A 395 13.05 -5.35 39.74
N CYS A 396 13.85 -5.72 40.75
CA CYS A 396 15.19 -5.16 40.94
C CYS A 396 16.08 -5.31 39.70
N TYR A 397 15.92 -6.40 38.94
CA TYR A 397 16.67 -6.64 37.70
C TYR A 397 16.36 -5.59 36.62
N CYS A 398 15.09 -5.26 36.45
CA CYS A 398 14.68 -4.29 35.44
C CYS A 398 14.94 -2.85 35.91
N ALA A 399 14.73 -2.56 37.19
CA ALA A 399 14.95 -1.25 37.79
C ALA A 399 16.45 -0.89 37.92
N SER A 400 17.36 -1.87 38.06
CA SER A 400 18.80 -1.62 38.15
C SER A 400 19.46 -1.27 36.82
N THR A 401 18.73 -1.37 35.70
CA THR A 401 19.26 -1.30 34.33
C THR A 401 20.38 -2.31 34.05
N GLU A 402 20.23 -3.52 34.61
CA GLU A 402 21.19 -4.62 34.53
C GLU A 402 21.65 -4.92 33.10
N LEU A 403 20.75 -4.78 32.11
CA LEU A 403 21.07 -5.04 30.70
C LEU A 403 22.23 -4.20 30.17
N SER A 404 22.37 -2.94 30.62
CA SER A 404 23.51 -2.09 30.24
C SER A 404 24.64 -2.09 31.28
N LYS A 405 24.30 -2.04 32.57
CA LYS A 405 25.28 -1.81 33.64
C LYS A 405 25.84 -3.10 34.24
N LYS A 406 25.19 -4.24 34.04
CA LYS A 406 25.54 -5.52 34.66
C LYS A 406 25.78 -5.31 36.17
N GLU A 407 26.90 -5.80 36.69
CA GLU A 407 27.32 -5.69 38.10
C GLU A 407 27.40 -4.25 38.64
N ALA A 408 27.46 -3.23 37.79
CA ALA A 408 27.42 -1.82 38.19
C ALA A 408 26.00 -1.24 38.27
N GLY A 409 24.97 -2.07 38.07
CA GLY A 409 23.57 -1.71 38.22
C GLY A 409 23.25 -1.31 39.67
N TRP A 410 22.40 -0.31 39.84
CA TRP A 410 21.99 0.16 41.16
C TRP A 410 20.52 0.55 41.12
N ILE A 411 19.83 0.39 42.24
CA ILE A 411 18.42 0.77 42.38
C ILE A 411 18.30 1.99 43.28
N LEU A 412 17.34 2.84 42.99
CA LEU A 412 17.01 3.97 43.84
C LEU A 412 16.13 3.51 45.00
N LEU A 413 16.66 3.54 46.23
CA LEU A 413 15.88 3.23 47.44
C LEU A 413 15.31 4.49 48.10
N PHE A 414 16.16 5.52 48.27
CA PHE A 414 15.79 6.77 48.90
C PHE A 414 16.47 7.93 48.16
N LYS A 415 15.68 8.84 47.60
CA LYS A 415 16.16 10.11 47.05
C LYS A 415 15.08 11.16 47.21
N ASP A 416 15.52 12.38 47.47
CA ASP A 416 14.63 13.52 47.64
C ASP A 416 13.86 13.83 46.35
N THR A 417 12.59 14.22 46.48
CA THR A 417 11.70 14.47 45.34
C THR A 417 12.18 15.62 44.47
N ASP A 418 12.82 16.64 45.06
CA ASP A 418 13.31 17.79 44.29
C ASP A 418 14.52 17.40 43.43
N ALA A 419 15.40 16.55 43.97
CA ALA A 419 16.54 16.02 43.22
C ALA A 419 16.13 15.06 42.09
N LEU A 420 15.04 14.30 42.27
CA LEU A 420 14.46 13.46 41.21
C LEU A 420 13.85 14.29 40.09
N LYS A 421 13.16 15.36 40.46
CA LYS A 421 12.57 16.32 39.53
C LYS A 421 13.64 17.01 38.68
N GLU A 422 14.69 17.52 39.32
CA GLU A 422 15.79 18.21 38.63
C GLU A 422 16.47 17.32 37.58
N ASP A 423 16.72 16.05 37.90
CA ASP A 423 17.35 15.09 36.98
C ASP A 423 16.45 14.71 35.79
N ALA A 424 15.14 14.59 36.00
CA ALA A 424 14.20 14.08 35.00
C ALA A 424 13.56 15.17 34.13
N GLN A 425 13.46 16.40 34.63
CA GLN A 425 12.65 17.47 34.01
C GLN A 425 13.09 17.79 32.58
N ALA A 426 14.40 17.85 32.32
CA ALA A 426 14.92 18.14 30.99
C ALA A 426 14.58 17.02 29.99
N ALA A 427 14.81 15.77 30.36
CA ALA A 427 14.55 14.62 29.49
C ALA A 427 13.04 14.45 29.20
N TRP A 428 12.19 14.64 30.21
CA TRP A 428 10.74 14.56 30.04
C TRP A 428 10.20 15.70 29.19
N GLY A 429 10.67 16.93 29.43
CA GLY A 429 10.31 18.08 28.62
C GLY A 429 10.68 17.90 27.16
N VAL A 430 11.91 17.43 26.89
CA VAL A 430 12.38 17.12 25.52
C VAL A 430 11.54 16.01 24.90
N GLY A 431 11.28 14.92 25.63
CA GLY A 431 10.48 13.81 25.13
C GLY A 431 9.07 14.26 24.74
N ILE A 432 8.32 14.81 25.70
CA ILE A 432 6.94 15.26 25.46
C ILE A 432 6.89 16.28 24.31
N GLY A 433 7.81 17.26 24.31
CA GLY A 433 7.91 18.26 23.25
C GLY A 433 8.14 17.64 21.87
N LEU A 434 9.06 16.67 21.77
CA LEU A 434 9.32 15.93 20.52
C LEU A 434 8.07 15.17 20.06
N GLY A 435 7.31 14.58 20.98
CA GLY A 435 6.05 13.90 20.69
C GLY A 435 5.01 14.82 20.04
N PHE A 436 4.76 15.99 20.63
CA PHE A 436 3.85 16.99 20.05
C PHE A 436 4.30 17.44 18.67
N VAL A 437 5.59 17.76 18.52
CA VAL A 437 6.16 18.19 17.24
C VAL A 437 6.01 17.10 16.18
N LEU A 438 6.28 15.85 16.52
CA LEU A 438 6.17 14.72 15.59
C LEU A 438 4.74 14.51 15.11
N ILE A 439 3.75 14.48 16.02
CA ILE A 439 2.34 14.30 15.65
C ILE A 439 1.89 15.47 14.77
N PHE A 440 2.23 16.70 15.17
CA PHE A 440 1.84 17.90 14.44
C PHE A 440 2.43 17.91 13.03
N LEU A 441 3.74 17.64 12.90
CA LEU A 441 4.41 17.59 11.60
C LEU A 441 3.87 16.45 10.74
N ALA A 442 3.67 15.25 11.28
CA ALA A 442 3.09 14.13 10.55
C ALA A 442 1.66 14.45 10.05
N GLY A 443 0.83 15.02 10.92
CA GLY A 443 -0.52 15.47 10.58
C GLY A 443 -0.52 16.57 9.51
N ALA A 444 0.35 17.57 9.64
CA ALA A 444 0.50 18.65 8.67
C ALA A 444 0.97 18.13 7.30
N VAL A 445 1.93 17.22 7.28
CA VAL A 445 2.42 16.58 6.06
C VAL A 445 1.30 15.80 5.37
N PHE A 446 0.56 14.96 6.11
CA PHE A 446 -0.56 14.21 5.54
C PHE A 446 -1.66 15.12 5.03
N TYR A 447 -1.97 16.20 5.75
CA TYR A 447 -2.93 17.21 5.31
C TYR A 447 -2.49 17.91 4.02
N LEU A 448 -1.26 18.42 3.97
CA LEU A 448 -0.73 19.11 2.79
C LEU A 448 -0.60 18.17 1.58
N ALA A 449 -0.14 16.94 1.80
CA ALA A 449 -0.03 15.92 0.75
C ALA A 449 -1.41 15.53 0.19
N SER A 450 -2.45 15.49 1.03
CA SER A 450 -3.82 15.22 0.57
C SER A 450 -4.41 16.37 -0.25
N ARG A 451 -4.11 17.63 0.11
CA ARG A 451 -4.61 18.81 -0.61
C ARG A 451 -4.04 18.96 -2.02
N HIS A 452 -2.79 18.57 -2.23
CA HIS A 452 -2.17 18.61 -3.55
C HIS A 452 -2.84 17.66 -4.55
N LYS A 453 -3.72 16.72 -4.11
CA LYS A 453 -4.53 15.91 -5.02
C LYS A 453 -5.69 16.67 -5.68
N HIS A 454 -6.11 17.81 -5.13
CA HIS A 454 -7.29 18.55 -5.58
C HIS A 454 -6.94 19.80 -6.42
N GLN A 455 -5.67 19.94 -6.83
CA GLN A 455 -5.15 20.96 -7.74
C GLN A 455 -4.43 20.26 -8.87
#